data_AF-A0A2U1W2B0-F1
#
_entry.id   AF-A0A2U1W2B0-F1
#
_cell.length_a   1.000
_cell.length_b   1.000
_cell.length_c   1.000
_cell.angle_alpha   90.00
_cell.angle_beta   90.00
_cell.angle_gamma   90.00
#
_symmetry.space_group_name_H-M   'P 1'
#
loop_
_entity.id
_entity.type
_entity.pdbx_description
1 polymer ?
#
loop_
_entity_poly.entity_id
_entity_poly.type
_entity_poly.pdbx_seq_one_letter_code
_entity_poly.pdbx_strand_id
1 'polypeptide(L)'
;MVDSLPRTGWCTAMLPPDEELDRHLFGRIVDLAAHDARPLTQALGLGRTDLAGLLGTHLPERAALLEGLDEDTGPNGAGEDALEEGDLRALLLEHRAGDGPEPVWLAAIVARRSLEANHLWQDMGFANRGELGAMFRRHFPSLVDLNSGDMKWKKFFYRQLCAREGFLLCKSPHCERCDDYAACFDGEKGAPLRAAAPPSGLRSP
;
A
#
# COMPACT_ATOMS: atom_id res chain seq x y z
N MET A 1 -8.34 21.67 -30.78
CA MET A 1 -7.11 21.04 -30.31
C MET A 1 -6.89 21.51 -28.88
N VAL A 2 -7.43 20.76 -27.92
CA VAL A 2 -7.13 20.96 -26.50
C VAL A 2 -5.93 20.07 -26.23
N ASP A 3 -4.81 20.72 -25.96
CA ASP A 3 -3.56 20.09 -25.54
C ASP A 3 -3.81 19.43 -24.18
N SER A 4 -3.96 18.11 -24.18
CA SER A 4 -4.04 17.31 -22.95
C SER A 4 -2.64 17.15 -22.40
N LEU A 5 -2.20 18.13 -21.61
CA LEU A 5 -1.00 17.99 -20.81
C LEU A 5 -1.17 16.80 -19.84
N PRO A 6 -0.19 15.89 -19.71
CA PRO A 6 -0.25 14.81 -18.73
C PRO A 6 -0.17 15.40 -17.31
N ARG A 7 -1.33 15.46 -16.64
CA ARG A 7 -1.48 15.86 -15.25
C ARG A 7 -1.18 14.68 -14.32
N THR A 8 0.10 14.32 -14.19
CA THR A 8 0.70 13.69 -13.01
C THR A 8 2.20 13.62 -13.29
N GLY A 9 2.95 14.53 -12.69
CA GLY A 9 4.37 14.71 -12.94
C GLY A 9 5.22 13.57 -12.39
N TRP A 10 5.34 12.49 -13.16
CA TRP A 10 6.40 11.49 -13.07
C TRP A 10 6.88 11.23 -14.50
N CYS A 11 8.11 11.62 -14.80
CA CYS A 11 8.74 11.22 -16.04
C CYS A 11 9.02 9.71 -15.95
N THR A 12 8.41 8.89 -16.81
CA THR A 12 8.68 7.44 -16.90
C THR A 12 10.19 7.12 -16.96
N ALA A 13 10.99 8.08 -17.44
CA ALA A 13 12.44 7.98 -17.58
C ALA A 13 13.26 8.05 -16.27
N MET A 14 12.64 8.20 -15.09
CA MET A 14 13.35 8.25 -13.80
C MET A 14 13.07 7.08 -12.86
N LEU A 15 12.27 6.09 -13.28
CA LEU A 15 12.08 4.89 -12.45
C LEU A 15 13.25 3.92 -12.70
N PRO A 16 13.84 3.37 -11.63
CA PRO A 16 14.85 2.34 -11.79
C PRO A 16 14.23 1.11 -12.46
N PRO A 17 15.06 0.18 -12.99
CA PRO A 17 14.58 -1.09 -13.50
C PRO A 17 13.63 -1.75 -12.50
N ASP A 18 12.64 -2.44 -13.04
CA ASP A 18 11.57 -3.15 -12.34
C ASP A 18 11.98 -3.84 -11.02
N GLU A 19 13.08 -4.60 -11.02
CA GLU A 19 13.59 -5.29 -9.83
C GLU A 19 14.21 -4.35 -8.78
N GLU A 20 14.88 -3.28 -9.21
CA GLU A 20 15.44 -2.26 -8.31
C GLU A 20 14.33 -1.40 -7.70
N LEU A 21 13.26 -1.14 -8.47
CA LEU A 21 12.06 -0.49 -7.95
C LEU A 21 11.42 -1.34 -6.85
N ASP A 22 11.23 -2.64 -7.07
CA ASP A 22 10.60 -3.52 -6.09
C ASP A 22 11.45 -3.63 -4.81
N ARG A 23 12.77 -3.80 -4.94
CA ARG A 23 13.71 -3.76 -3.81
C ARG A 23 13.57 -2.48 -2.99
N HIS A 24 13.51 -1.32 -3.66
CA HIS A 24 13.33 -0.03 -2.99
C HIS A 24 11.98 0.05 -2.27
N LEU A 25 10.88 -0.26 -2.97
CA LEU A 25 9.53 -0.17 -2.41
C LEU A 25 9.34 -1.10 -1.21
N PHE A 26 9.74 -2.38 -1.33
CA PHE A 26 9.66 -3.34 -0.23
C PHE A 26 10.57 -2.94 0.93
N GLY A 27 11.77 -2.41 0.66
CA GLY A 27 12.65 -1.88 1.70
C GLY A 27 11.97 -0.80 2.55
N ARG A 28 11.31 0.17 1.91
CA ARG A 28 10.55 1.24 2.60
C ARG A 28 9.41 0.68 3.46
N ILE A 29 8.66 -0.26 2.91
CA ILE A 29 7.53 -0.91 3.59
C ILE A 29 7.99 -1.65 4.84
N VAL A 30 9.03 -2.50 4.69
CA VAL A 30 9.58 -3.33 5.77
C VAL A 30 10.24 -2.45 6.82
N ASP A 31 11.01 -1.44 6.44
CA ASP A 31 11.66 -0.53 7.40
C ASP A 31 10.63 0.21 8.25
N LEU A 32 9.52 0.69 7.66
CA LEU A 32 8.46 1.31 8.44
C LEU A 32 7.81 0.28 9.39
N ALA A 33 7.49 -0.91 8.90
CA ALA A 33 6.81 -1.95 9.66
C ALA A 33 7.67 -2.52 10.81
N ALA A 34 8.99 -2.56 10.66
CA ALA A 34 9.91 -3.02 11.70
C ALA A 34 9.92 -2.11 12.95
N HIS A 35 9.35 -0.91 12.86
CA HIS A 35 9.20 0.03 13.97
C HIS A 35 7.76 0.10 14.50
N ASP A 36 6.88 -0.78 14.02
CA ASP A 36 5.52 -0.95 14.55
C ASP A 36 5.58 -1.67 15.91
N ALA A 37 4.61 -1.38 16.78
CA ALA A 37 4.51 -2.09 18.06
C ALA A 37 4.02 -3.54 17.88
N ARG A 38 3.37 -3.83 16.75
CA ARG A 38 2.89 -5.17 16.37
C ARG A 38 4.02 -6.01 15.77
N PRO A 39 3.93 -7.35 15.84
CA PRO A 39 4.80 -8.23 15.06
C PRO A 39 4.76 -7.89 13.57
N LEU A 40 5.89 -8.09 12.88
CA LEU A 40 6.04 -7.72 11.47
C LEU A 40 5.00 -8.39 10.55
N THR A 41 4.66 -9.65 10.83
CA THR A 41 3.60 -10.41 10.14
C THR A 41 2.24 -9.73 10.27
N GLN A 42 1.89 -9.25 11.47
CA GLN A 42 0.64 -8.53 11.72
C GLN A 42 0.65 -7.14 11.07
N ALA A 43 1.75 -6.39 11.21
CA ALA A 43 1.89 -5.04 10.66
C ALA A 43 1.82 -5.00 9.12
N LEU A 44 2.25 -6.08 8.45
CA LEU A 44 2.20 -6.23 7.00
C LEU A 44 1.01 -7.04 6.49
N GLY A 45 0.30 -7.75 7.37
CA GLY A 45 -0.74 -8.69 6.95
C GLY A 45 -0.20 -9.90 6.18
N LEU A 46 1.07 -10.26 6.36
CA LEU A 46 1.72 -11.39 5.71
C LEU A 46 1.96 -12.53 6.70
N GLY A 47 1.77 -13.77 6.24
CA GLY A 47 2.23 -14.96 6.95
C GLY A 47 3.75 -15.06 6.98
N ARG A 48 4.29 -15.94 7.82
CA ARG A 48 5.75 -16.10 7.97
C ARG A 48 6.41 -16.54 6.65
N THR A 49 5.75 -17.42 5.91
CA THR A 49 6.22 -17.93 4.60
C THR A 49 6.32 -16.83 3.56
N ASP A 50 5.28 -16.01 3.41
CA ASP A 50 5.27 -14.91 2.45
C ASP A 50 6.29 -13.83 2.81
N LEU A 51 6.39 -13.50 4.10
CA LEU A 51 7.41 -12.57 4.58
C LEU A 51 8.82 -13.11 4.31
N ALA A 52 9.07 -14.40 4.51
CA ALA A 52 10.36 -15.02 4.20
C ALA A 52 10.67 -14.98 2.70
N GLY A 53 9.67 -15.23 1.84
CA GLY A 53 9.81 -15.10 0.39
C GLY A 53 10.16 -13.67 -0.03
N LEU A 54 9.43 -12.68 0.51
CA LEU A 54 9.68 -11.26 0.24
C LEU A 54 11.10 -10.85 0.64
N LEU A 55 11.50 -11.18 1.88
CA LEU A 55 12.84 -10.86 2.38
C LEU A 55 13.92 -11.59 1.58
N GLY A 56 13.76 -12.88 1.29
CA GLY A 56 14.73 -13.65 0.52
C GLY A 56 14.96 -13.11 -0.90
N THR A 57 13.89 -12.68 -1.57
CA THR A 57 13.96 -12.17 -2.95
C THR A 57 14.48 -10.72 -3.00
N HIS A 58 13.91 -9.84 -2.19
CA HIS A 58 14.12 -8.40 -2.33
C HIS A 58 15.05 -7.80 -1.28
N LEU A 59 15.14 -8.38 -0.08
CA LEU A 59 15.84 -7.80 1.08
C LEU A 59 16.66 -8.84 1.87
N PRO A 60 17.56 -9.61 1.22
CA PRO A 60 18.28 -10.69 1.87
C PRO A 60 19.12 -10.22 3.07
N GLU A 61 19.57 -8.96 3.06
CA GLU A 61 20.26 -8.32 4.17
C GLU A 61 19.41 -8.12 5.43
N ARG A 62 18.08 -8.24 5.32
CA ARG A 62 17.11 -8.12 6.41
C ARG A 62 16.55 -9.47 6.89
N ALA A 63 17.12 -10.60 6.48
CA ALA A 63 16.63 -11.93 6.82
C ALA A 63 16.52 -12.19 8.35
N ALA A 64 17.34 -11.51 9.17
CA ALA A 64 17.29 -11.60 10.63
C ALA A 64 15.93 -11.13 11.22
N LEU A 65 15.12 -10.36 10.48
CA LEU A 65 13.76 -9.98 10.91
C LEU A 65 12.80 -11.17 11.06
N LEU A 66 13.16 -12.35 10.55
CA LEU A 66 12.38 -13.59 10.73
C LEU A 66 12.66 -14.28 12.07
N GLU A 67 13.72 -13.89 12.78
CA GLU A 67 14.10 -14.51 14.03
C GLU A 67 13.05 -14.22 15.11
N GLY A 68 12.55 -15.27 15.77
CA GLY A 68 11.59 -15.12 16.87
C GLY A 68 10.13 -14.85 16.44
N LEU A 69 9.80 -14.84 15.15
CA LEU A 69 8.41 -14.85 14.70
C LEU A 69 7.83 -16.27 14.88
N ASP A 70 6.65 -16.40 15.49
CA ASP A 70 5.98 -17.70 15.61
C ASP A 70 5.65 -18.30 14.23
N GLU A 71 5.55 -19.63 14.15
CA GLU A 71 5.04 -20.29 12.96
C GLU A 71 3.53 -20.05 12.82
N ASP A 72 3.16 -19.37 11.73
CA ASP A 72 1.81 -19.13 11.20
C ASP A 72 0.66 -19.11 12.22
N THR A 73 0.34 -17.91 12.72
CA THR A 73 -0.95 -17.62 13.35
C THR A 73 -2.02 -17.34 12.28
N GLY A 74 -2.49 -18.40 11.60
CA GLY A 74 -3.71 -18.38 10.79
C GLY A 74 -3.71 -17.50 9.53
N PRO A 75 -4.82 -17.48 8.77
CA PRO A 75 -4.88 -16.89 7.44
C PRO A 75 -4.85 -15.35 7.51
N ASN A 76 -3.64 -14.81 7.54
CA ASN A 76 -3.32 -13.38 7.66
C ASN A 76 -3.69 -12.86 9.06
N GLY A 77 -2.75 -12.20 9.75
CA GLY A 77 -2.95 -11.64 11.10
C GLY A 77 -3.95 -10.48 11.20
N ALA A 78 -5.03 -10.51 10.41
CA ALA A 78 -6.22 -9.70 10.56
C ALA A 78 -6.86 -10.05 11.90
N GLY A 79 -6.73 -9.13 12.86
CA GLY A 79 -7.60 -9.17 14.04
C GLY A 79 -9.06 -9.15 13.62
N GLU A 80 -9.94 -9.67 14.47
CA GLU A 80 -11.39 -9.79 14.21
C GLU A 80 -12.07 -8.45 13.83
N ASP A 81 -11.39 -7.31 14.05
CA ASP A 81 -11.86 -5.96 13.77
C ASP A 81 -11.66 -5.48 12.31
N ALA A 82 -10.97 -6.24 11.45
CA ALA A 82 -10.60 -5.83 10.09
C ALA A 82 -11.53 -6.41 8.99
N LEU A 83 -12.84 -6.30 9.17
CA LEU A 83 -13.85 -6.93 8.29
C LEU A 83 -13.64 -6.63 6.79
N GLU A 84 -13.23 -5.41 6.44
CA GLU A 84 -13.05 -4.96 5.05
C GLU A 84 -11.68 -5.31 4.44
N GLU A 85 -10.73 -5.82 5.23
CA GLU A 85 -9.39 -6.17 4.74
C GLU A 85 -9.44 -7.32 3.74
N GLY A 86 -10.26 -8.35 4.01
CA GLY A 86 -10.41 -9.50 3.14
C GLY A 86 -10.93 -9.11 1.77
N ASP A 87 -11.96 -8.27 1.73
CA ASP A 87 -12.59 -7.78 0.51
C ASP A 87 -11.65 -6.86 -0.28
N LEU A 88 -10.90 -5.99 0.41
CA LEU A 88 -9.91 -5.14 -0.22
C LEU A 88 -8.76 -5.96 -0.81
N ARG A 89 -8.27 -6.97 -0.10
CA ARG A 89 -7.25 -7.89 -0.62
C ARG A 89 -7.76 -8.64 -1.85
N ALA A 90 -9.01 -9.12 -1.83
CA ALA A 90 -9.63 -9.77 -2.98
C ALA A 90 -9.72 -8.82 -4.18
N LEU A 91 -10.21 -7.59 -3.98
CA LEU A 91 -10.24 -6.54 -5.00
C LEU A 91 -8.84 -6.31 -5.61
N LEU A 92 -7.80 -6.17 -4.79
CA LEU A 92 -6.43 -5.97 -5.27
C LEU A 92 -5.92 -7.16 -6.09
N LEU A 93 -6.17 -8.38 -5.61
CA LEU A 93 -5.75 -9.62 -6.29
C LEU A 93 -6.45 -9.82 -7.64
N GLU A 94 -7.70 -9.40 -7.79
CA GLU A 94 -8.42 -9.44 -9.08
C GLU A 94 -7.78 -8.54 -10.14
N HIS A 95 -7.06 -7.50 -9.72
CA HIS A 95 -6.48 -6.49 -10.59
C HIS A 95 -4.95 -6.55 -10.69
N ARG A 96 -4.34 -7.61 -10.16
CA ARG A 96 -2.88 -7.80 -10.17
C ARG A 96 -2.31 -7.92 -11.59
N ALA A 97 -1.08 -7.44 -11.76
CA ALA A 97 -0.28 -7.71 -12.94
C ALA A 97 0.43 -9.07 -12.81
N GLY A 98 0.12 -10.00 -13.72
CA GLY A 98 0.78 -11.31 -13.77
C GLY A 98 0.49 -12.21 -12.57
N ASP A 99 1.25 -13.30 -12.48
CA ASP A 99 1.09 -14.34 -11.45
C ASP A 99 2.33 -14.47 -10.54
N GLY A 100 3.16 -13.43 -10.50
CA GLY A 100 4.31 -13.36 -9.59
C GLY A 100 3.88 -13.17 -8.13
N PRO A 101 4.77 -13.45 -7.17
CA PRO A 101 4.48 -13.29 -5.76
C PRO A 101 4.37 -11.83 -5.31
N GLU A 102 5.05 -10.89 -5.97
CA GLU A 102 5.08 -9.47 -5.61
C GLU A 102 3.70 -8.81 -5.51
N PRO A 103 2.81 -8.90 -6.53
CA PRO A 103 1.49 -8.33 -6.40
C PRO A 103 0.62 -9.04 -5.36
N VAL A 104 0.89 -10.31 -5.05
CA VAL A 104 0.18 -11.03 -3.98
C VAL A 104 0.58 -10.47 -2.61
N TRP A 105 1.87 -10.31 -2.36
CA TRP A 105 2.37 -9.69 -1.14
C TRP A 105 1.87 -8.24 -1.01
N LEU A 106 1.94 -7.47 -2.09
CA LEU A 106 1.47 -6.09 -2.12
C LEU A 106 -0.04 -5.99 -1.90
N ALA A 107 -0.85 -6.92 -2.42
CA ALA A 107 -2.29 -6.93 -2.16
C ALA A 107 -2.61 -7.07 -0.68
N ALA A 108 -1.91 -7.96 0.04
CA ALA A 108 -2.05 -8.12 1.48
C ALA A 108 -1.58 -6.86 2.25
N ILE A 109 -0.40 -6.34 1.92
CA ILE A 109 0.18 -5.14 2.55
C ILE A 109 -0.73 -3.93 2.34
N VAL A 110 -1.16 -3.66 1.10
CA VAL A 110 -2.01 -2.51 0.78
C VAL A 110 -3.36 -2.62 1.48
N ALA A 111 -3.95 -3.82 1.57
CA ALA A 111 -5.19 -4.02 2.31
C ALA A 111 -5.01 -3.68 3.80
N ARG A 112 -3.98 -4.22 4.45
CA ARG A 112 -3.64 -3.92 5.86
C ARG A 112 -3.39 -2.42 6.08
N ARG A 113 -2.54 -1.80 5.26
CA ARG A 113 -2.15 -0.39 5.40
C ARG A 113 -3.28 0.58 5.02
N SER A 114 -4.29 0.13 4.29
CA SER A 114 -5.46 0.96 3.99
C SER A 114 -6.31 1.26 5.21
N LEU A 115 -6.26 0.41 6.25
CA LEU A 115 -6.99 0.57 7.50
C LEU A 115 -6.30 1.53 8.50
N GLU A 116 -5.05 1.90 8.24
CA GLU A 116 -4.29 2.81 9.08
C GLU A 116 -4.77 4.27 8.89
N ALA A 117 -4.43 5.14 9.84
CA ALA A 117 -5.04 6.47 9.92
C ALA A 117 -4.52 7.50 8.90
N ASN A 118 -3.31 7.33 8.36
CA ASN A 118 -2.68 8.35 7.52
C ASN A 118 -3.06 8.20 6.03
N HIS A 119 -2.43 8.97 5.15
CA HIS A 119 -2.51 8.70 3.72
C HIS A 119 -1.84 7.37 3.40
N LEU A 120 -2.35 6.64 2.41
CA LEU A 120 -1.83 5.29 2.09
C LEU A 120 -0.33 5.32 1.79
N TRP A 121 0.16 6.34 1.08
CA TRP A 121 1.60 6.45 0.79
C TRP A 121 2.43 6.62 2.06
N GLN A 122 1.91 7.27 3.10
CA GLN A 122 2.55 7.42 4.40
C GLN A 122 2.59 6.09 5.14
N ASP A 123 1.45 5.39 5.22
CA ASP A 123 1.32 4.10 5.90
C ASP A 123 2.09 2.97 5.19
N MET A 124 2.40 3.14 3.90
CA MET A 124 3.30 2.28 3.13
C MET A 124 4.79 2.62 3.33
N GLY A 125 5.12 3.70 4.06
CA GLY A 125 6.50 4.13 4.27
C GLY A 125 7.12 4.89 3.09
N PHE A 126 6.32 5.29 2.10
CA PHE A 126 6.83 5.99 0.93
C PHE A 126 7.15 7.46 1.20
N ALA A 127 8.04 8.02 0.40
CA ALA A 127 8.45 9.42 0.49
C ALA A 127 7.38 10.38 -0.04
N ASN A 128 6.50 9.91 -0.93
CA ASN A 128 5.43 10.72 -1.51
C ASN A 128 4.40 9.82 -2.21
N ARG A 129 3.28 10.44 -2.62
CA ARG A 129 2.21 9.79 -3.39
C ARG A 129 2.67 9.17 -4.72
N GLY A 130 3.76 9.64 -5.29
CA GLY A 130 4.15 9.17 -6.60
C GLY A 130 4.99 7.88 -6.58
N GLU A 131 5.70 7.58 -5.48
CA GLU A 131 6.21 6.22 -5.23
C GLU A 131 5.05 5.23 -5.12
N LEU A 132 3.96 5.61 -4.43
CA LEU A 132 2.73 4.82 -4.39
C LEU A 132 2.16 4.62 -5.81
N GLY A 133 2.13 5.69 -6.62
CA GLY A 133 1.68 5.63 -8.01
C GLY A 133 2.58 4.76 -8.90
N ALA A 134 3.90 4.72 -8.67
CA ALA A 134 4.82 3.83 -9.37
C ALA A 134 4.54 2.36 -9.02
N MET A 135 4.33 2.06 -7.73
CA MET A 135 3.93 0.73 -7.26
C MET A 135 2.63 0.27 -7.93
N PHE A 136 1.57 1.08 -7.92
CA PHE A 136 0.30 0.71 -8.55
C PHE A 136 0.40 0.55 -10.07
N ARG A 137 1.14 1.44 -10.77
CA ARG A 137 1.32 1.30 -12.23
C ARG A 137 2.00 0.01 -12.62
N ARG A 138 2.93 -0.47 -11.79
CA ARG A 138 3.67 -1.71 -12.02
C ARG A 138 2.83 -2.95 -11.68
N HIS A 139 2.28 -2.99 -10.48
CA HIS A 139 1.69 -4.21 -9.91
C HIS A 139 0.17 -4.31 -10.08
N PHE A 140 -0.51 -3.20 -10.36
CA PHE A 140 -1.97 -3.13 -10.50
C PHE A 140 -2.42 -2.12 -11.58
N PRO A 141 -1.91 -2.22 -12.82
CA PRO A 141 -2.16 -1.23 -13.87
C PRO A 141 -3.65 -1.03 -14.16
N SER A 142 -4.46 -2.10 -14.10
CA SER A 142 -5.90 -2.00 -14.32
C SER A 142 -6.62 -1.18 -13.23
N LEU A 143 -6.13 -1.17 -11.98
CA LEU A 143 -6.66 -0.27 -10.94
C LEU A 143 -6.27 1.19 -11.21
N VAL A 144 -5.10 1.43 -11.79
CA VAL A 144 -4.69 2.79 -12.19
C VAL A 144 -5.63 3.32 -13.29
N ASP A 145 -5.95 2.49 -14.29
CA ASP A 145 -6.88 2.86 -15.36
C ASP A 145 -8.28 3.16 -14.81
N LEU A 146 -8.76 2.34 -13.87
CA LEU A 146 -10.04 2.57 -13.18
C LEU A 146 -10.02 3.83 -12.30
N ASN A 147 -8.87 4.18 -11.71
CA ASN A 147 -8.66 5.39 -10.93
C ASN A 147 -8.09 6.56 -11.76
N SER A 148 -8.49 6.67 -13.04
CA SER A 148 -8.02 7.71 -13.98
C SER A 148 -8.25 9.16 -13.52
N GLY A 149 -9.17 9.39 -12.58
CA GLY A 149 -9.41 10.70 -11.97
C GLY A 149 -8.43 11.08 -10.85
N ASP A 150 -7.45 10.23 -10.52
CA ASP A 150 -6.50 10.41 -9.41
C ASP A 150 -7.19 10.62 -8.05
N MET A 151 -8.28 9.88 -7.80
CA MET A 151 -8.92 9.87 -6.49
C MET A 151 -7.95 9.30 -5.45
N LYS A 152 -7.98 9.82 -4.21
CA LYS A 152 -7.23 9.23 -3.08
C LYS A 152 -7.54 7.73 -2.99
N TRP A 153 -6.50 6.89 -2.97
CA TRP A 153 -6.63 5.43 -3.09
C TRP A 153 -7.60 4.81 -2.09
N LYS A 154 -7.54 5.21 -0.81
CA LYS A 154 -8.48 4.71 0.22
C LYS A 154 -9.94 5.05 -0.12
N LYS A 155 -10.21 6.26 -0.64
CA LYS A 155 -11.56 6.66 -1.09
C LYS A 155 -12.00 5.89 -2.34
N PHE A 156 -11.07 5.65 -3.26
CA PHE A 156 -11.32 4.85 -4.44
C PHE A 156 -11.69 3.40 -4.08
N PHE A 157 -10.91 2.74 -3.21
CA PHE A 157 -11.19 1.38 -2.76
C PHE A 157 -12.55 1.25 -2.09
N TYR A 158 -12.85 2.14 -1.14
CA TYR A 158 -14.13 2.14 -0.47
C TYR A 158 -15.30 2.32 -1.45
N ARG A 159 -15.15 3.18 -2.46
CA ARG A 159 -16.14 3.32 -3.54
C ARG A 159 -16.31 2.04 -4.37
N GLN A 160 -15.22 1.34 -4.71
CA GLN A 160 -15.29 0.07 -5.44
C GLN A 160 -16.00 -1.01 -4.63
N LEU A 161 -15.67 -1.15 -3.35
CA LEU A 161 -16.30 -2.13 -2.45
C LEU A 161 -17.80 -1.83 -2.28
N CYS A 162 -18.18 -0.57 -1.99
CA CYS A 162 -19.60 -0.21 -1.88
C CYS A 162 -20.38 -0.49 -3.18
N ALA A 163 -19.78 -0.22 -4.34
CA ALA A 163 -20.43 -0.46 -5.63
C ALA A 163 -20.69 -1.95 -5.90
N ARG A 164 -19.81 -2.85 -5.45
CA ARG A 164 -20.00 -4.32 -5.54
C ARG A 164 -21.19 -4.79 -4.73
N GLU A 165 -21.38 -4.19 -3.56
CA GLU A 165 -22.52 -4.44 -2.68
C GLU A 165 -23.82 -3.74 -3.12
N GLY A 166 -23.81 -3.07 -4.28
CA GLY A 166 -24.97 -2.34 -4.81
C GLY A 166 -25.27 -1.01 -4.10
N PHE A 167 -24.35 -0.53 -3.26
CA PHE A 167 -24.49 0.76 -2.58
C PHE A 167 -23.83 1.89 -3.35
N LEU A 168 -24.52 3.03 -3.41
CA LEU A 168 -23.98 4.28 -3.94
C LEU A 168 -23.50 5.16 -2.79
N LEU A 169 -22.19 5.30 -2.67
CA LEU A 169 -21.59 6.21 -1.68
C LEU A 169 -21.77 7.69 -2.05
N CYS A 170 -21.71 8.00 -3.35
CA CYS A 170 -21.82 9.37 -3.84
C CYS A 170 -23.26 9.68 -4.25
N LYS A 171 -23.77 10.83 -3.81
CA LYS A 171 -25.10 11.34 -4.21
C LYS A 171 -25.08 12.09 -5.54
N SER A 172 -23.91 12.53 -6.00
CA SER A 172 -23.76 13.26 -7.25
C SER A 172 -23.53 12.31 -8.43
N PRO A 173 -24.27 12.45 -9.55
CA PRO A 173 -23.99 11.72 -10.78
C PRO A 173 -22.67 12.16 -11.45
N HIS A 174 -22.14 13.34 -11.06
CA HIS A 174 -20.87 13.88 -11.58
C HIS A 174 -19.96 14.30 -10.42
N CYS A 175 -18.79 13.66 -10.31
CA CYS A 175 -17.87 13.92 -9.21
C CYS A 175 -17.47 15.40 -9.13
N GLU A 176 -17.23 16.05 -10.26
CA GLU A 176 -16.81 17.46 -10.37
C GLU A 176 -17.79 18.48 -9.78
N ARG A 177 -19.06 18.07 -9.57
CA ARG A 177 -20.11 18.91 -8.98
C ARG A 177 -20.51 18.43 -7.58
N CYS A 178 -19.77 17.47 -7.02
CA CYS A 178 -19.98 16.98 -5.66
C CYS A 178 -19.37 17.98 -4.67
N ASP A 179 -20.10 18.33 -3.62
CA ASP A 179 -19.61 19.21 -2.55
C ASP A 179 -18.34 18.63 -1.87
N ASP A 180 -18.24 17.29 -1.83
CA ASP A 180 -17.09 16.57 -1.26
C ASP A 180 -15.95 16.31 -2.26
N TYR A 181 -15.98 16.93 -3.46
CA TYR A 181 -14.96 16.69 -4.50
C TYR A 181 -13.53 16.88 -3.96
N ALA A 182 -13.27 17.99 -3.26
CA ALA A 182 -11.97 18.27 -2.66
C ALA A 182 -11.51 17.17 -1.68
N ALA A 183 -12.44 16.62 -0.89
CA ALA A 183 -12.12 15.54 0.04
C ALA A 183 -11.65 14.27 -0.69
N CYS A 184 -12.13 14.02 -1.91
CA CYS A 184 -11.80 12.86 -2.72
C CYS A 184 -10.57 13.06 -3.63
N PHE A 185 -10.37 14.26 -4.16
CA PHE A 185 -9.43 14.52 -5.26
C PHE A 185 -8.31 15.51 -4.96
N ASP A 186 -8.41 16.32 -3.89
CA ASP A 186 -7.31 17.24 -3.57
C ASP A 186 -6.04 16.48 -3.19
N GLY A 187 -4.89 17.10 -3.48
CA GLY A 187 -3.58 16.54 -3.17
C GLY A 187 -3.41 16.20 -1.69
N GLU A 188 -2.75 15.08 -1.44
CA GLU A 188 -2.40 14.62 -0.09
C GLU A 188 -1.13 15.34 0.37
N LYS A 189 -1.25 16.17 1.42
CA LYS A 189 -0.12 16.88 2.03
C LYS A 189 0.34 16.12 3.27
N GLY A 190 1.64 16.07 3.50
CA GLY A 190 2.21 15.45 4.69
C GLY A 190 3.69 15.19 4.55
N ALA A 191 4.37 14.99 5.67
CA ALA A 191 5.73 14.45 5.67
C ALA A 191 5.68 12.91 5.62
N PRO A 192 6.68 12.25 5.04
CA PRO A 192 6.83 10.80 5.17
C PRO A 192 6.85 10.39 6.64
N LEU A 193 6.23 9.26 6.95
CA LEU A 193 6.42 8.65 8.26
C LEU A 193 7.88 8.23 8.37
N ARG A 194 8.47 8.51 9.53
CA ARG A 194 9.79 8.03 9.88
C ARG A 194 9.62 6.82 10.77
N ALA A 195 10.44 5.80 10.53
CA ALA A 195 10.79 4.83 11.55
C ALA A 195 11.06 5.58 12.87
N ALA A 196 10.34 5.23 13.94
CA ALA A 196 10.60 5.82 15.24
C ALA A 196 12.07 5.56 15.60
N ALA A 197 12.77 6.55 16.15
CA ALA A 197 14.13 6.32 16.63
C ALA A 197 14.09 5.19 17.69
N PRO A 198 15.05 4.25 17.68
CA PRO A 198 15.14 3.27 18.76
C PRO A 198 15.23 4.01 20.11
N PRO A 199 14.64 3.49 21.19
CA PRO A 199 14.73 4.13 22.49
C PRO A 199 16.22 4.35 22.83
N SER A 200 16.61 5.62 22.98
CA SER A 200 17.95 5.99 23.44
C SER A 200 18.07 5.58 24.90
N GLY A 201 18.46 4.34 25.16
CA GLY A 201 18.31 3.77 26.50
C GLY A 201 18.93 2.40 26.73
N LEU A 202 20.14 2.15 26.24
CA LEU A 202 21.04 1.16 26.83
C LEU A 202 22.37 1.86 27.11
N ARG A 203 22.44 2.50 28.29
CA ARG A 203 23.73 2.75 28.94
C ARG A 203 24.25 1.39 29.39
N SER A 204 25.29 0.89 28.74
CA SER A 204 26.07 -0.23 29.24
C SER A 204 26.70 0.12 30.60
N PRO A 205 26.92 -0.88 31.47
CA PRO A 205 27.55 -0.68 32.78
C PRO A 205 28.96 -0.12 32.71
#